data_AF-A0A0U5C5L0-F1
#
_entry.id   AF-A0A0U5C5L0-F1
#
_cell.length_a   1.000
_cell.length_b   1.000
_cell.length_c   1.000
_cell.angle_alpha   90.00
_cell.angle_beta   90.00
_cell.angle_gamma   90.00
#
_symmetry.space_group_name_H-M   'P 1'
#
loop_
_entity.id
_entity.type
_entity.pdbx_description
1 polymer ?
#
loop_
_entity_poly.entity_id
_entity_poly.type
_entity_poly.pdbx_seq_one_letter_code
_entity_poly.pdbx_strand_id
1 'polypeptide(L)'
;MKQSLTGVLDSDHLQAHTNTNFLVKPASKMSLPGPPAQNGLAPEDRLLCLTVLGYRKAGMDEEAYRKHMTEVSALLTKDLLVKYGILRWTQIHNPQRTRDLMHQIMDHQMVNIADYDCFSQVVFRSVEDYKRIKDDPWYKEHLVGDHENFADVKRSLMTIGWISQWVDNGVVVDGFPDFPPAKAKGEERENEEKEKT
;
A
#
# COMPACT_ATOMS: atom_id res chain seq x y z
N MET A 1 7.49 -33.33 -55.14
CA MET A 1 8.51 -34.30 -54.68
C MET A 1 8.69 -34.15 -53.18
N LYS A 2 8.98 -35.24 -52.45
CA LYS A 2 9.16 -35.26 -50.98
C LYS A 2 10.65 -35.44 -50.63
N GLN A 3 11.08 -34.80 -49.53
CA GLN A 3 12.12 -35.20 -48.56
C GLN A 3 12.25 -34.00 -47.60
N SER A 4 12.02 -34.05 -46.28
CA SER A 4 12.06 -35.09 -45.25
C SER A 4 13.45 -35.63 -44.94
N LEU A 5 14.07 -35.10 -43.89
CA LEU A 5 15.19 -35.69 -43.16
C LEU A 5 14.91 -35.61 -41.66
N THR A 6 14.69 -36.78 -41.06
CA THR A 6 14.60 -37.02 -39.60
C THR A 6 15.81 -37.81 -39.17
N GLY A 7 16.49 -37.40 -38.08
CA GLY A 7 17.72 -38.00 -37.58
C GLY A 7 17.63 -38.43 -36.11
N VAL A 8 17.06 -39.61 -35.91
CA VAL A 8 17.08 -40.47 -34.70
C VAL A 8 18.40 -41.28 -34.74
N LEU A 9 19.17 -41.51 -33.67
CA LEU A 9 19.13 -41.19 -32.22
C LEU A 9 20.59 -41.30 -31.68
N ASP A 10 20.88 -40.86 -30.44
CA ASP A 10 21.53 -41.77 -29.46
C ASP A 10 21.43 -41.32 -28.00
N SER A 11 21.49 -42.28 -27.09
CA SER A 11 21.36 -42.13 -25.64
C SER A 11 22.32 -43.06 -24.93
N ASP A 12 23.18 -42.58 -24.01
CA ASP A 12 23.37 -43.29 -22.74
C ASP A 12 24.18 -42.54 -21.66
N HIS A 13 23.97 -43.01 -20.42
CA HIS A 13 24.86 -42.92 -19.25
C HIS A 13 25.11 -41.56 -18.56
N LEU A 14 24.07 -41.14 -17.82
CA LEU A 14 24.06 -41.22 -16.35
C LEU A 14 25.40 -41.03 -15.58
N GLN A 15 25.52 -39.93 -14.83
CA GLN A 15 25.96 -40.00 -13.44
C GLN A 15 25.43 -38.82 -12.61
N ALA A 16 24.60 -39.13 -11.61
CA ALA A 16 24.07 -38.16 -10.67
C ALA A 16 25.05 -37.93 -9.52
N HIS A 17 25.60 -36.72 -9.40
CA HIS A 17 26.36 -36.30 -8.22
C HIS A 17 25.51 -35.41 -7.32
N THR A 18 24.72 -36.05 -6.46
CA THR A 18 24.12 -35.41 -5.29
C THR A 18 25.16 -35.23 -4.19
N ASN A 19 25.77 -34.06 -4.09
CA ASN A 19 26.13 -33.46 -2.79
C ASN A 19 26.66 -32.02 -2.94
N THR A 20 25.80 -31.05 -2.67
CA THR A 20 26.21 -29.74 -2.18
C THR A 20 25.36 -29.39 -0.98
N ASN A 21 25.95 -29.55 0.21
CA ASN A 21 25.41 -28.98 1.45
C ASN A 21 25.42 -27.46 1.32
N PHE A 22 24.33 -26.89 0.79
CA PHE A 22 24.05 -25.48 0.93
C PHE A 22 23.70 -25.22 2.40
N LEU A 23 24.74 -24.90 3.18
CA LEU A 23 24.60 -24.29 4.48
C LEU A 23 23.80 -22.98 4.29
N VAL A 24 22.50 -23.03 4.56
CA VAL A 24 21.63 -21.86 4.56
C VAL A 24 22.12 -20.95 5.69
N LYS A 25 22.99 -20.00 5.34
CA LYS A 25 23.35 -18.91 6.24
C LYS A 25 22.04 -18.21 6.62
N PRO A 26 21.78 -17.96 7.92
CA PRO A 26 20.62 -17.16 8.29
C PRO A 26 20.72 -15.83 7.56
N ALA A 27 19.61 -15.38 6.96
CA ALA A 27 19.58 -14.11 6.25
C ALA A 27 20.03 -13.02 7.21
N SER A 28 21.23 -12.48 6.96
CA SER A 28 21.70 -11.31 7.70
C SER A 28 20.64 -10.23 7.54
N LYS A 29 20.28 -9.55 8.63
CA LYS A 29 19.34 -8.43 8.57
C LYS A 29 19.98 -7.34 7.72
N MET A 30 19.70 -7.36 6.41
CA MET A 30 20.03 -6.27 5.52
C MET A 30 19.19 -5.07 5.97
N SER A 31 19.77 -4.24 6.84
CA SER A 31 19.37 -2.85 6.95
C SER A 31 19.49 -2.28 5.55
N LEU A 32 18.35 -2.03 4.90
CA LEU A 32 18.32 -1.31 3.64
C LEU A 32 19.11 -0.01 3.84
N PRO A 33 19.98 0.39 2.91
CA PRO A 33 20.71 1.65 3.04
C PRO A 33 19.69 2.77 3.25
N GLY A 34 19.84 3.51 4.34
CA GLY A 34 18.92 4.59 4.69
C GLY A 34 18.83 5.57 3.52
N PRO A 35 17.63 5.97 3.08
CA PRO A 35 17.48 6.89 1.96
C PRO A 35 18.19 8.22 2.30
N PRO A 36 18.80 8.90 1.31
CA PRO A 36 19.56 10.13 1.55
C PRO A 36 18.74 11.16 2.32
N ALA A 37 19.38 11.90 3.22
CA ALA A 37 18.73 12.93 4.02
C ALA A 37 18.05 13.96 3.10
N GLN A 38 16.74 14.09 3.22
CA GLN A 38 15.95 15.14 2.57
C GLN A 38 15.44 16.07 3.68
N ASN A 39 15.54 17.38 3.45
CA ASN A 39 14.96 18.42 4.28
C ASN A 39 15.45 18.42 5.74
N GLY A 40 16.68 17.91 5.99
CA GLY A 40 17.26 17.82 7.33
C GLY A 40 16.61 16.79 8.26
N LEU A 41 15.53 16.12 7.85
CA LEU A 41 14.85 15.09 8.65
C LEU A 41 15.68 13.82 8.74
N ALA A 42 15.81 13.30 9.96
CA ALA A 42 16.44 12.02 10.19
C ALA A 42 15.56 10.88 9.57
N PRO A 43 16.14 9.73 9.17
CA PRO A 43 15.36 8.63 8.59
C PRO A 43 14.14 8.19 9.41
N GLU A 44 14.22 8.29 10.73
CA GLU A 44 13.17 7.99 11.72
C GLU A 44 11.98 8.96 11.71
N ASP A 45 12.15 10.19 11.21
CA ASP A 45 11.09 11.20 11.15
C ASP A 45 10.24 11.10 9.87
N ARG A 46 10.65 10.27 8.91
CA ARG A 46 9.96 10.12 7.62
C ARG A 46 8.66 9.35 7.78
N LEU A 47 7.63 9.85 7.11
CA LEU A 47 6.33 9.21 7.06
C LEU A 47 6.23 8.32 5.83
N LEU A 48 5.69 7.13 6.03
CA LEU A 48 5.33 6.20 4.97
C LEU A 48 3.92 6.49 4.48
N CYS A 49 3.70 6.36 3.18
CA CYS A 49 2.39 6.37 2.53
C CYS A 49 2.19 5.04 1.81
N LEU A 50 1.24 4.24 2.28
CA LEU A 50 0.67 3.16 1.50
C LEU A 50 -0.34 3.76 0.52
N THR A 51 -0.11 3.60 -0.78
CA THR A 51 -1.06 4.00 -1.83
C THR A 51 -1.66 2.75 -2.49
N VAL A 52 -2.98 2.66 -2.49
CA VAL A 52 -3.78 1.67 -3.24
C VAL A 52 -4.31 2.35 -4.49
N LEU A 53 -4.03 1.77 -5.64
CA LEU A 53 -4.56 2.16 -6.95
C LEU A 53 -5.74 1.22 -7.26
N GLY A 54 -6.94 1.64 -6.88
CA GLY A 54 -8.14 0.83 -6.86
C GLY A 54 -8.92 0.85 -8.17
N TYR A 55 -9.36 -0.32 -8.60
CA TYR A 55 -10.42 -0.47 -9.59
C TYR A 55 -11.69 -0.98 -8.91
N ARG A 56 -12.85 -0.52 -9.38
CA ARG A 56 -14.14 -1.05 -8.95
C ARG A 56 -14.40 -2.44 -9.53
N LYS A 57 -15.21 -3.22 -8.82
CA LYS A 57 -15.63 -4.56 -9.23
C LYS A 57 -16.35 -4.50 -10.58
N ALA A 58 -16.09 -5.48 -11.44
CA ALA A 58 -16.73 -5.56 -12.75
C ALA A 58 -18.27 -5.56 -12.62
N GLY A 59 -18.93 -4.66 -13.35
CA GLY A 59 -20.40 -4.47 -13.30
C GLY A 59 -20.92 -3.52 -12.21
N MET A 60 -20.07 -3.06 -11.28
CA MET A 60 -20.45 -2.01 -10.31
C MET A 60 -20.32 -0.62 -10.95
N ASP A 61 -21.29 0.27 -10.74
CA ASP A 61 -21.21 1.66 -11.19
C ASP A 61 -20.33 2.54 -10.28
N GLU A 62 -19.94 3.72 -10.77
CA GLU A 62 -19.00 4.62 -10.07
C GLU A 62 -19.59 5.18 -8.75
N GLU A 63 -20.90 5.38 -8.67
CA GLU A 63 -21.54 5.96 -7.48
C GLU A 63 -21.82 4.88 -6.43
N ALA A 64 -22.21 3.66 -6.82
CA ALA A 64 -22.28 2.51 -5.91
C ALA A 64 -20.91 2.19 -5.31
N TYR A 65 -19.84 2.23 -6.11
CA TYR A 65 -18.46 2.07 -5.64
C TYR A 65 -18.09 3.16 -4.62
N ARG A 66 -18.32 4.43 -4.96
CA ARG A 66 -18.06 5.56 -4.06
C ARG A 66 -18.84 5.43 -2.75
N LYS A 67 -20.13 5.14 -2.81
CA LYS A 67 -21.00 4.96 -1.63
C LYS A 67 -20.50 3.85 -0.72
N HIS A 68 -20.19 2.66 -1.26
CA HIS A 68 -19.66 1.57 -0.44
C HIS A 68 -18.38 1.99 0.29
N MET A 69 -17.45 2.63 -0.42
CA MET A 69 -16.21 3.12 0.18
C MET A 69 -16.42 4.17 1.29
N THR A 70 -17.34 5.13 1.11
CA THR A 70 -17.53 6.25 2.05
C THR A 70 -18.55 5.99 3.16
N GLU A 71 -19.57 5.16 2.90
CA GLU A 71 -20.72 4.93 3.80
C GLU A 71 -20.65 3.56 4.49
N VAL A 72 -19.85 2.61 3.99
CA VAL A 72 -19.62 1.30 4.62
C VAL A 72 -18.16 1.18 5.08
N SER A 73 -17.21 1.01 4.15
CA SER A 73 -15.81 0.70 4.49
C SER A 73 -15.18 1.79 5.36
N ALA A 74 -15.42 3.07 5.08
CA ALA A 74 -14.87 4.16 5.87
C ALA A 74 -15.41 4.23 7.31
N LEU A 75 -16.70 3.92 7.53
CA LEU A 75 -17.29 3.89 8.88
C LEU A 75 -16.73 2.73 9.70
N LEU A 76 -16.51 1.57 9.09
CA LEU A 76 -15.95 0.39 9.74
C LEU A 76 -14.44 0.53 10.06
N THR A 77 -13.71 1.33 9.28
CA THR A 77 -12.24 1.35 9.30
C THR A 77 -11.63 2.56 10.02
N LYS A 78 -12.20 3.76 9.89
CA LYS A 78 -11.50 5.02 10.24
C LYS A 78 -11.01 5.07 11.71
N ASP A 79 -11.86 4.66 12.65
CA ASP A 79 -11.56 4.78 14.09
C ASP A 79 -10.54 3.71 14.52
N LEU A 80 -10.54 2.56 13.84
CA LEU A 80 -9.51 1.53 13.96
C LEU A 80 -8.14 2.02 13.44
N LEU A 81 -8.10 2.79 12.35
CA LEU A 81 -6.86 3.40 11.86
C LEU A 81 -6.28 4.37 12.91
N VAL A 82 -7.13 5.20 13.52
CA VAL A 82 -6.72 6.13 14.58
C VAL A 82 -6.21 5.39 15.82
N LYS A 83 -6.89 4.33 16.27
CA LYS A 83 -6.47 3.45 17.38
C LYS A 83 -5.01 2.99 17.20
N TYR A 84 -4.65 2.57 16.00
CA TYR A 84 -3.31 2.08 15.65
C TYR A 84 -2.35 3.16 15.13
N GLY A 85 -2.62 4.45 15.37
CA GLY A 85 -1.64 5.52 15.11
C GLY A 85 -1.42 5.87 13.63
N ILE A 86 -2.36 5.51 12.74
CA ILE A 86 -2.40 6.07 11.39
C ILE A 86 -2.68 7.57 11.50
N LEU A 87 -1.84 8.38 10.84
CA LEU A 87 -1.86 9.84 10.93
C LEU A 87 -2.86 10.47 9.96
N ARG A 88 -3.04 9.87 8.78
CA ARG A 88 -3.98 10.33 7.76
C ARG A 88 -4.45 9.17 6.90
N TRP A 89 -5.74 9.17 6.57
CA TRP A 89 -6.30 8.32 5.52
C TRP A 89 -7.14 9.16 4.57
N THR A 90 -6.93 9.01 3.27
CA THR A 90 -7.72 9.67 2.23
C THR A 90 -8.18 8.67 1.17
N GLN A 91 -9.30 9.01 0.53
CA GLN A 91 -9.81 8.37 -0.67
C GLN A 91 -10.00 9.46 -1.73
N ILE A 92 -9.32 9.33 -2.86
CA ILE A 92 -9.44 10.21 -4.02
C ILE A 92 -10.27 9.44 -5.04
N HIS A 93 -11.54 9.82 -5.19
CA HIS A 93 -12.43 9.17 -6.15
C HIS A 93 -12.26 9.83 -7.53
N ASN A 94 -12.08 8.99 -8.56
CA ASN A 94 -11.76 9.42 -9.91
C ASN A 94 -12.90 9.05 -10.91
N PRO A 95 -14.18 9.42 -10.67
CA PRO A 95 -15.25 9.12 -11.63
C PRO A 95 -14.94 9.76 -13.00
N GLN A 96 -15.59 9.29 -14.06
CA GLN A 96 -15.28 9.74 -15.43
C GLN A 96 -15.29 11.27 -15.55
N ARG A 97 -16.28 11.93 -14.93
CA ARG A 97 -16.43 13.38 -14.90
C ARG A 97 -15.22 14.14 -14.34
N THR A 98 -14.47 13.59 -13.39
CA THR A 98 -13.25 14.25 -12.88
C THR A 98 -12.02 13.88 -13.71
N ARG A 99 -11.95 12.66 -14.26
CA ARG A 99 -10.93 12.30 -15.27
C ARG A 99 -11.00 13.19 -16.50
N ASP A 100 -12.21 13.53 -16.98
CA ASP A 100 -12.43 14.40 -18.13
C ASP A 100 -11.87 15.83 -17.92
N LEU A 101 -11.74 16.29 -16.68
CA LEU A 101 -11.15 17.60 -16.37
C LEU A 101 -9.65 17.67 -16.71
N MET A 102 -8.96 16.53 -16.83
CA MET A 102 -7.57 16.48 -17.27
C MET A 102 -7.35 17.16 -18.62
N HIS A 103 -8.35 17.12 -19.52
CA HIS A 103 -8.28 17.79 -20.83
C HIS A 103 -8.16 19.32 -20.76
N GLN A 104 -8.39 19.93 -19.58
CA GLN A 104 -8.26 21.37 -19.36
C GLN A 104 -6.87 21.77 -18.84
N ILE A 105 -6.09 20.81 -18.32
CA ILE A 105 -4.82 21.05 -17.62
C ILE A 105 -3.63 20.22 -18.13
N MET A 106 -3.87 19.19 -18.94
CA MET A 106 -2.82 18.36 -19.52
C MET A 106 -1.99 19.15 -20.54
N ASP A 107 -0.68 18.90 -20.55
CA ASP A 107 0.24 19.41 -21.56
C ASP A 107 0.75 18.28 -22.47
N HIS A 108 1.63 18.64 -23.40
CA HIS A 108 2.24 17.72 -24.36
C HIS A 108 3.22 16.71 -23.75
N GLN A 109 3.64 16.90 -22.49
CA GLN A 109 4.57 16.01 -21.78
C GLN A 109 3.80 14.98 -20.93
N MET A 110 2.66 15.37 -20.35
CA MET A 110 1.86 14.57 -19.41
C MET A 110 0.51 14.13 -20.01
N VAL A 111 0.58 13.38 -21.12
CA VAL A 111 -0.60 13.03 -21.94
C VAL A 111 -1.40 11.81 -21.48
N ASN A 112 -0.84 10.95 -20.64
CA ASN A 112 -1.46 9.67 -20.25
C ASN A 112 -2.36 9.84 -19.02
N ILE A 113 -3.66 9.61 -19.19
CA ILE A 113 -4.64 9.61 -18.09
C ILE A 113 -4.77 8.17 -17.55
N ALA A 114 -4.54 7.99 -16.24
CA ALA A 114 -4.72 6.70 -15.58
C ALA A 114 -6.21 6.40 -15.33
N ASP A 115 -6.64 5.16 -15.51
CA ASP A 115 -8.05 4.74 -15.48
C ASP A 115 -8.51 4.12 -14.14
N TYR A 116 -7.71 4.24 -13.08
CA TYR A 116 -8.10 3.83 -11.72
C TYR A 116 -9.34 4.59 -11.23
N ASP A 117 -10.29 3.90 -10.63
CA ASP A 117 -11.51 4.49 -10.08
C ASP A 117 -11.27 5.21 -8.74
N CYS A 118 -10.24 4.81 -7.98
CA CYS A 118 -9.88 5.46 -6.72
C CYS A 118 -8.37 5.36 -6.41
N PHE A 119 -7.83 6.37 -5.73
CA PHE A 119 -6.58 6.26 -4.98
C PHE A 119 -6.87 6.32 -3.49
N SER A 120 -6.50 5.28 -2.73
CA SER A 120 -6.56 5.33 -1.27
C SER A 120 -5.16 5.46 -0.69
N GLN A 121 -4.94 6.45 0.18
CA GLN A 121 -3.62 6.75 0.74
C GLN A 121 -3.67 6.73 2.27
N VAL A 122 -2.84 5.89 2.87
CA VAL A 122 -2.74 5.70 4.33
C VAL A 122 -1.34 6.14 4.78
N VAL A 123 -1.26 7.13 5.68
CA VAL A 123 0.00 7.73 6.15
C VAL A 123 0.29 7.32 7.59
N PHE A 124 1.49 6.79 7.83
CA PHE A 124 1.90 6.27 9.14
C PHE A 124 3.43 6.31 9.34
N ARG A 125 3.87 6.09 10.58
CA ARG A 125 5.31 6.08 10.95
C ARG A 125 5.93 4.69 10.83
N SER A 126 5.23 3.63 11.26
CA SER A 126 5.75 2.26 11.23
C SER A 126 4.84 1.32 10.44
N VAL A 127 5.44 0.47 9.60
CA VAL A 127 4.74 -0.67 8.97
C VAL A 127 4.14 -1.60 10.03
N GLU A 128 4.73 -1.64 11.22
CA GLU A 128 4.29 -2.57 12.27
C GLU A 128 3.02 -2.05 12.96
N ASP A 129 2.79 -0.72 12.94
CA ASP A 129 1.52 -0.12 13.36
C ASP A 129 0.41 -0.51 12.38
N TYR A 130 0.70 -0.42 11.08
CA TYR A 130 -0.22 -0.86 10.03
C TYR A 130 -0.50 -2.38 10.06
N LYS A 131 0.47 -3.21 10.47
CA LYS A 131 0.24 -4.66 10.67
C LYS A 131 -0.71 -4.93 11.83
N ARG A 132 -0.55 -4.26 12.99
CA ARG A 132 -1.39 -4.50 14.19
C ARG A 132 -2.89 -4.33 13.91
N ILE A 133 -3.27 -3.45 12.97
CA ILE A 133 -4.65 -3.27 12.49
C ILE A 133 -5.27 -4.60 12.02
N LYS A 134 -4.52 -5.42 11.26
CA LYS A 134 -5.02 -6.69 10.71
C LYS A 134 -5.19 -7.78 11.77
N ASP A 135 -4.57 -7.59 12.94
CA ASP A 135 -4.66 -8.51 14.05
C ASP A 135 -5.83 -8.23 14.99
N ASP A 136 -6.44 -7.04 14.91
CA ASP A 136 -7.57 -6.63 15.74
C ASP A 136 -8.81 -7.53 15.51
N PRO A 137 -9.51 -7.96 16.58
CA PRO A 137 -10.75 -8.74 16.45
C PRO A 137 -11.83 -8.05 15.60
N TRP A 138 -12.00 -6.73 15.74
CA TRP A 138 -12.97 -5.95 14.95
C TRP A 138 -12.65 -6.02 13.46
N TYR A 139 -11.37 -5.92 13.09
CA TYR A 139 -10.93 -6.09 11.70
C TYR A 139 -11.26 -7.48 11.16
N LYS A 140 -10.95 -8.52 11.96
CA LYS A 140 -11.17 -9.92 11.60
C LYS A 140 -12.65 -10.26 11.40
N GLU A 141 -13.53 -9.64 12.19
CA GLU A 141 -14.99 -9.85 12.13
C GLU A 141 -15.68 -9.00 11.06
N HIS A 142 -15.29 -7.73 10.87
CA HIS A 142 -16.05 -6.75 10.08
C HIS A 142 -15.39 -6.30 8.77
N LEU A 143 -14.06 -6.46 8.61
CA LEU A 143 -13.32 -5.90 7.46
C LEU A 143 -12.66 -6.97 6.56
N VAL A 144 -12.48 -8.19 7.06
CA VAL A 144 -12.03 -9.32 6.23
C VAL A 144 -13.09 -9.63 5.16
N GLY A 145 -12.67 -9.61 3.90
CA GLY A 145 -13.54 -9.84 2.75
C GLY A 145 -14.27 -8.60 2.20
N ASP A 146 -14.32 -7.46 2.91
CA ASP A 146 -15.09 -6.31 2.45
C ASP A 146 -14.66 -5.80 1.06
N HIS A 147 -13.35 -5.80 0.79
CA HIS A 147 -12.77 -5.42 -0.50
C HIS A 147 -13.32 -6.27 -1.68
N GLU A 148 -13.74 -7.51 -1.45
CA GLU A 148 -14.31 -8.38 -2.49
C GLU A 148 -15.75 -7.99 -2.85
N ASN A 149 -16.43 -7.18 -2.03
CA ASN A 149 -17.76 -6.66 -2.31
C ASN A 149 -17.72 -5.59 -3.41
N PHE A 150 -16.73 -4.69 -3.37
CA PHE A 150 -16.72 -3.45 -4.16
C PHE A 150 -15.51 -3.27 -5.09
N ALA A 151 -14.37 -3.94 -4.87
CA ALA A 151 -13.15 -3.75 -5.66
C ALA A 151 -12.81 -4.94 -6.59
N ASP A 152 -12.14 -4.64 -7.71
CA ASP A 152 -11.38 -5.65 -8.45
C ASP A 152 -10.00 -5.79 -7.79
N VAL A 153 -9.91 -6.71 -6.84
CA VAL A 153 -8.67 -7.01 -6.08
C VAL A 153 -7.56 -7.64 -6.93
N LYS A 154 -7.83 -8.06 -8.18
CA LYS A 154 -6.82 -8.63 -9.10
C LYS A 154 -6.19 -7.56 -9.97
N ARG A 155 -6.98 -6.57 -10.40
CA ARG A 155 -6.52 -5.44 -11.21
C ARG A 155 -5.94 -4.31 -10.35
N SER A 156 -6.42 -4.14 -9.13
CA SER A 156 -5.94 -3.12 -8.20
C SER A 156 -4.48 -3.34 -7.80
N LEU A 157 -3.71 -2.25 -7.68
CA LEU A 157 -2.28 -2.29 -7.37
C LEU A 157 -1.99 -1.54 -6.06
N MET A 158 -0.85 -1.85 -5.44
CA MET A 158 -0.42 -1.22 -4.18
C MET A 158 1.06 -0.85 -4.25
N THR A 159 1.42 0.29 -3.68
CA THR A 159 2.81 0.74 -3.51
C THR A 159 2.99 1.43 -2.16
N ILE A 160 4.22 1.48 -1.65
CA ILE A 160 4.58 2.20 -0.43
C ILE A 160 5.84 3.02 -0.65
N GLY A 161 5.84 4.26 -0.18
CA GLY A 161 6.97 5.19 -0.28
C GLY A 161 6.96 6.21 0.84
N TRP A 162 8.00 7.05 0.93
CA TRP A 162 8.01 8.21 1.83
C TRP A 162 7.31 9.41 1.19
N ILE A 163 6.82 10.34 2.01
CA ILE A 163 6.23 11.60 1.54
C ILE A 163 7.16 12.78 1.82
N SER A 164 7.35 13.64 0.82
CA SER A 164 7.81 15.03 1.00
C SER A 164 6.63 15.97 0.82
N GLN A 165 6.37 16.84 1.79
CA GLN A 165 5.30 17.83 1.74
C GLN A 165 5.91 19.23 1.65
N TRP A 166 5.45 20.01 0.67
CA TRP A 166 5.96 21.35 0.34
C TRP A 166 4.89 22.44 0.44
N VAL A 167 3.61 22.05 0.43
CA VAL A 167 2.45 22.93 0.61
C VAL A 167 1.46 22.22 1.52
N ASP A 168 0.93 22.95 2.50
CA ASP A 168 -0.21 22.53 3.31
C ASP A 168 -1.16 23.71 3.54
N ASN A 169 -2.48 23.48 3.46
CA ASN A 169 -3.52 24.50 3.62
C ASN A 169 -3.29 25.81 2.81
N GLY A 170 -2.62 25.71 1.65
CA GLY A 170 -2.28 26.86 0.79
C GLY A 170 -1.02 27.64 1.21
N VAL A 171 -0.28 27.17 2.23
CA VAL A 171 0.95 27.76 2.75
C VAL A 171 2.15 26.87 2.39
N VAL A 172 3.30 27.47 2.11
CA VAL A 172 4.56 26.73 1.89
C VAL A 172 5.04 26.16 3.22
N VAL A 173 5.37 24.86 3.23
CA VAL A 173 5.86 24.12 4.39
C VAL A 173 7.11 23.33 4.04
N ASP A 174 7.84 22.87 5.06
CA ASP A 174 8.95 21.94 4.91
C ASP A 174 8.66 20.68 5.75
N GLY A 175 7.89 19.75 5.17
CA GLY A 175 7.38 18.56 5.87
C GLY A 175 5.99 18.75 6.48
N PHE A 176 5.72 18.03 7.58
CA PHE A 176 4.39 17.91 8.21
C PHE A 176 4.37 18.63 9.56
N PRO A 177 3.99 19.93 9.63
CA PRO A 177 4.06 20.70 10.87
C PRO A 177 3.07 20.24 11.95
N ASP A 178 1.87 19.80 11.54
CA ASP A 178 0.74 19.59 12.44
C ASP A 178 0.53 18.11 12.85
N PHE A 179 1.41 17.20 12.46
CA PHE A 179 1.30 15.80 12.85
C PHE A 179 1.88 15.55 14.25
N PRO A 180 1.18 14.79 15.12
CA PRO A 180 1.64 14.54 16.47
C PRO A 180 3.00 13.82 16.46
N PRO A 181 3.89 14.10 17.43
CA PRO A 181 5.17 13.41 17.55
C PRO A 181 4.96 11.89 17.69
N ALA A 182 5.99 11.11 17.38
CA ALA A 182 5.95 9.68 17.63
C ALA A 182 5.71 9.43 19.14
N LYS A 183 4.70 8.61 19.47
CA LYS A 183 4.45 8.17 20.85
C LYS A 183 5.70 7.52 21.42
N ALA A 184 6.01 7.78 22.69
CA ALA A 184 7.19 7.19 23.29
C ALA A 184 6.99 5.67 23.45
N LYS A 185 8.02 4.87 23.13
CA LYS A 185 7.97 3.38 23.15
C LYS A 185 7.64 2.73 24.51
N GLY A 186 7.39 3.52 25.56
CA GLY A 186 6.92 3.06 26.87
C GLY A 186 5.41 3.19 27.10
N GLU A 187 4.74 4.15 26.44
CA GLU A 187 3.35 4.52 26.75
C GLU A 187 2.32 3.47 26.30
N GLU A 188 2.64 2.68 25.28
CA GLU A 188 1.74 1.61 24.78
C GLU A 188 1.51 0.50 25.83
N ARG A 189 2.50 0.19 26.67
CA ARG A 189 2.38 -0.88 27.67
C ARG A 189 1.45 -0.51 28.83
N GLU A 190 1.44 0.76 29.21
CA GLU A 190 0.71 1.22 30.40
C GLU A 190 -0.81 1.29 30.17
N ASN A 191 -1.26 1.38 28.92
CA ASN A 191 -2.69 1.43 28.58
C ASN A 191 -3.28 0.03 28.35
N GLU A 192 -2.54 -0.91 27.73
CA GLU A 192 -3.01 -2.30 27.57
C GLU A 192 -3.17 -3.06 28.90
N GLU A 193 -2.47 -2.61 29.96
CA GLU A 193 -2.59 -3.18 31.32
C GLU A 193 -3.77 -2.55 32.08
N LYS A 194 -4.07 -1.25 31.85
CA LYS A 194 -5.23 -0.54 32.42
C LYS A 194 -6.56 -0.97 31.79
N GLU A 195 -6.58 -1.40 30.53
CA GLU A 195 -7.80 -1.90 29.85
C GLU A 195 -8.16 -3.36 30.22
N LYS A 196 -7.34 -4.01 31.07
CA LYS A 196 -7.53 -5.39 31.56
C LYS A 196 -7.83 -5.48 33.07
N THR A 197 -8.08 -4.35 33.73
CA THR A 197 -8.35 -4.24 35.17
C THR A 197 -9.74 -3.68 35.42
#